data_AF-A0A1D6EAN1-F1
#
_entry.id   AF-A0A1D6EAN1-F1
#
_cell.length_a   1.000
_cell.length_b   1.000
_cell.length_c   1.000
_cell.angle_alpha   90.00
_cell.angle_beta   90.00
_cell.angle_gamma   90.00
#
_symmetry.space_group_name_H-M   'P 1'
#
loop_
_entity.id
_entity.type
_entity.pdbx_description
1 polymer ?
#
loop_
_entity_poly.entity_id
_entity_poly.type
_entity_poly.pdbx_seq_one_letter_code
_entity_poly.pdbx_strand_id
1 'polypeptide(L)'
;MVSPASGGEASREGSPASGALTDMRLQFGTLLADIGLIDLPKDTLRHKVGSRKNNLESWFSNMSLPFNAYARCTSVIKSVMCAGLYPNVAASLEGVDPGALGGRKPSDVLFSKDRPRWYDGRREVHIHPSSVNHSLKAVQYPFLVFLEKVETTKVFLRDTSVVSPYSLLLFGGSMVIQHQTGVVVIDGWLRLSAAAQTAVLFKQLRMTLDAVLKELTRKPEMATFVDNEVVRSIIHLLLEEDKAR
;
A
#
# COMPACT_ATOMS: atom_id res chain seq x y z
N MET A 1 -14.19 37.20 43.89
CA MET A 1 -14.13 35.74 44.05
C MET A 1 -15.07 35.12 43.03
N VAL A 2 -14.55 34.70 41.88
CA VAL A 2 -15.29 34.00 40.83
C VAL A 2 -14.56 32.69 40.62
N SER A 3 -15.20 31.59 41.01
CA SER A 3 -14.68 30.24 40.84
C SER A 3 -14.59 29.89 39.35
N PRO A 4 -13.52 29.24 38.87
CA PRO A 4 -13.51 28.66 37.55
C PRO A 4 -14.24 27.32 37.57
N ALA A 5 -15.17 27.16 36.63
CA ALA A 5 -15.86 25.91 36.36
C ALA A 5 -14.85 24.84 35.91
N SER A 6 -15.01 23.66 36.50
CA SER A 6 -14.28 22.42 36.25
C SER A 6 -14.23 22.08 34.77
N GLY A 7 -13.03 21.78 34.27
CA GLY A 7 -12.81 21.18 32.96
C GLY A 7 -13.60 19.87 32.83
N GLY A 8 -14.46 19.82 31.82
CA GLY A 8 -15.13 18.59 31.42
C GLY A 8 -14.08 17.60 30.93
N GLU A 9 -13.97 16.48 31.63
CA GLU A 9 -13.32 15.27 31.15
C GLU A 9 -13.89 14.93 29.78
N ALA A 10 -13.04 15.04 28.75
CA ALA A 10 -13.30 14.43 27.46
C ALA A 10 -13.40 12.92 27.66
N SER A 11 -14.64 12.43 27.79
CA SER A 11 -14.96 11.00 27.87
C SER A 11 -14.37 10.31 26.65
N ARG A 12 -13.31 9.54 26.87
CA ARG A 12 -12.66 8.66 25.89
C ARG A 12 -13.51 7.40 25.72
N GLU A 13 -14.66 7.53 25.09
CA GLU A 13 -15.39 6.38 24.57
C GLU A 13 -15.17 6.36 23.06
N GLY A 14 -14.31 5.45 22.60
CA GLY A 14 -13.98 5.31 21.18
C GLY A 14 -15.25 5.11 20.35
N SER A 15 -15.30 5.68 19.15
CA SER A 15 -16.48 5.53 18.29
C SER A 15 -16.80 4.04 18.04
N PRO A 16 -18.07 3.66 17.83
CA PRO A 16 -18.44 2.26 17.56
C PRO A 16 -17.64 1.65 16.38
N ALA A 17 -17.29 2.47 15.40
CA ALA A 17 -16.43 2.09 14.28
C ALA A 17 -14.99 1.72 14.72
N SER A 18 -14.42 2.44 15.70
CA SER A 18 -13.10 2.11 16.25
C SER A 18 -13.10 0.75 16.93
N GLY A 19 -14.15 0.42 17.68
CA GLY A 19 -14.30 -0.89 18.31
C GLY A 19 -14.35 -2.02 17.29
N ALA A 20 -15.14 -1.85 16.22
CA ALA A 20 -15.24 -2.83 15.14
C ALA A 20 -13.91 -3.03 14.38
N LEU A 21 -13.15 -1.95 14.14
CA LEU A 21 -11.82 -2.03 13.52
C LEU A 21 -10.83 -2.80 14.40
N THR A 22 -10.82 -2.54 15.71
CA THR A 22 -10.00 -3.31 16.66
C THR A 22 -10.37 -4.78 16.61
N ASP A 23 -11.66 -5.11 16.61
CA ASP A 23 -12.12 -6.50 16.56
C ASP A 23 -11.68 -7.21 15.28
N MET A 24 -11.82 -6.56 14.12
CA MET A 24 -11.33 -7.11 12.85
C MET A 24 -9.81 -7.32 12.85
N ARG A 25 -9.03 -6.38 13.39
CA ARG A 25 -7.57 -6.54 13.51
C ARG A 25 -7.19 -7.74 14.36
N LEU A 26 -7.88 -7.95 15.49
CA LEU A 26 -7.66 -9.12 16.35
C LEU A 26 -8.02 -10.43 15.64
N GLN A 27 -9.12 -10.45 14.90
CA GLN A 27 -9.55 -11.62 14.14
C GLN A 27 -8.52 -11.99 13.06
N PHE A 28 -8.07 -11.02 12.25
CA PHE A 28 -7.05 -11.28 11.23
C PHE A 28 -5.72 -11.74 11.84
N GLY A 29 -5.28 -11.11 12.93
CA GLY A 29 -4.07 -11.55 13.62
C GLY A 29 -4.19 -12.99 14.14
N THR A 30 -5.34 -13.35 14.72
CA THR A 30 -5.57 -14.72 15.21
C THR A 30 -5.56 -15.72 14.05
N LEU A 31 -6.20 -15.40 12.93
CA LEU A 31 -6.17 -16.26 11.73
C LEU A 31 -4.74 -16.46 11.19
N LEU A 32 -3.93 -15.40 11.16
CA LEU A 32 -2.53 -15.51 10.75
C LEU A 32 -1.72 -16.42 11.69
N ALA A 33 -2.04 -16.39 12.98
CA ALA A 33 -1.41 -17.29 13.95
C ALA A 33 -1.88 -18.74 13.79
N ASP A 34 -3.17 -18.96 13.54
CA ASP A 34 -3.74 -20.29 13.30
C ASP A 34 -3.17 -20.94 12.03
N ILE A 35 -2.87 -20.12 11.01
CA ILE A 35 -2.15 -20.55 9.80
C ILE A 35 -0.68 -20.90 10.11
N GLY A 36 -0.10 -20.35 11.18
CA GLY A 36 1.30 -20.54 11.56
C GLY A 36 2.26 -19.47 11.04
N LEU A 37 1.75 -18.32 10.58
CA LEU A 37 2.57 -17.21 10.07
C LEU A 37 3.11 -16.29 11.16
N ILE A 38 2.44 -16.25 12.32
CA ILE A 38 2.88 -15.47 13.48
C ILE A 38 2.69 -16.27 14.76
N ASP A 39 3.58 -16.06 15.72
CA ASP A 39 3.48 -16.70 17.03
C ASP A 39 2.56 -15.92 17.99
N LEU A 40 1.72 -16.66 18.71
CA LEU A 40 0.95 -16.14 19.84
C LEU A 40 1.69 -16.34 21.16
N PRO A 41 1.46 -15.48 22.16
CA PRO A 41 2.06 -15.65 23.47
C PRO A 41 1.54 -16.93 24.13
N LYS A 42 2.44 -17.71 24.73
CA LYS A 42 2.15 -19.04 25.31
C LYS A 42 1.10 -19.00 26.44
N ASP A 43 0.88 -17.85 27.08
CA ASP A 43 -0.04 -17.67 28.22
C ASP A 43 -1.48 -17.30 27.86
N THR A 44 -1.82 -17.18 26.57
CA THR A 44 -3.15 -16.69 26.14
C THR A 44 -4.32 -17.62 26.55
N LEU A 45 -4.03 -18.88 26.87
CA LEU A 45 -5.02 -19.92 27.17
C LEU A 45 -5.58 -19.87 28.60
N ARG A 46 -4.98 -19.14 29.55
CA ARG A 46 -5.33 -19.23 30.99
C ARG A 46 -6.22 -18.12 31.56
N HIS A 47 -6.54 -17.07 30.80
CA HIS A 47 -7.20 -15.86 31.34
C HIS A 47 -8.69 -15.70 30.98
N LYS A 48 -9.44 -15.00 31.85
CA LYS A 48 -10.85 -14.58 31.65
C LYS A 48 -11.03 -13.85 30.31
N VAL A 49 -12.16 -14.08 29.63
CA VAL A 49 -12.47 -13.62 28.25
C VAL A 49 -12.18 -12.13 28.01
N GLY A 50 -12.57 -11.24 28.92
CA GLY A 50 -12.32 -9.79 28.79
C GLY A 50 -10.85 -9.40 28.92
N SER A 51 -10.07 -10.11 29.75
CA SER A 51 -8.62 -9.87 29.89
C SER A 51 -7.85 -10.40 28.68
N ARG A 52 -8.34 -11.48 28.05
CA ARG A 52 -7.71 -12.07 26.85
C ARG A 52 -7.68 -11.09 25.67
N LYS A 53 -8.80 -10.38 25.42
CA LYS A 53 -8.90 -9.41 24.31
C LYS A 53 -7.87 -8.29 24.43
N ASN A 54 -7.80 -7.65 25.60
CA ASN A 54 -6.86 -6.54 25.86
C ASN A 54 -5.40 -7.01 25.78
N ASN A 55 -5.10 -8.20 26.29
CA ASN A 55 -3.76 -8.78 26.21
C ASN A 55 -3.34 -9.03 24.76
N LEU A 56 -4.26 -9.54 23.93
CA LEU A 56 -4.00 -9.82 22.52
C LEU A 56 -3.85 -8.53 21.70
N GLU A 57 -4.66 -7.51 21.98
CA GLU A 57 -4.52 -6.19 21.37
C GLU A 57 -3.16 -5.56 21.69
N SER A 58 -2.73 -5.64 22.95
CA SER A 58 -1.40 -5.18 23.38
C SER A 58 -0.29 -5.98 22.71
N TRP A 59 -0.46 -7.30 22.56
CA TRP A 59 0.50 -8.17 21.87
C TRP A 59 0.66 -7.77 20.40
N PHE A 60 -0.42 -7.71 19.61
CA PHE A 60 -0.33 -7.34 18.20
C PHE A 60 0.15 -5.90 17.98
N SER A 61 -0.07 -5.02 18.95
CA SER A 61 0.42 -3.64 18.90
C SER A 61 1.87 -3.48 19.38
N ASN A 62 2.51 -4.54 19.88
CA ASN A 62 3.88 -4.47 20.37
C ASN A 62 4.90 -4.34 19.22
N MET A 63 5.53 -3.16 19.15
CA MET A 63 6.52 -2.83 18.11
C MET A 63 7.85 -3.58 18.26
N SER A 64 8.12 -4.24 19.39
CA SER A 64 9.33 -5.07 19.55
C SER A 64 9.21 -6.44 18.89
N LEU A 65 8.01 -6.82 18.42
CA LEU A 65 7.80 -8.11 17.78
C LEU A 65 8.31 -8.11 16.33
N PRO A 66 8.88 -9.22 15.85
CA PRO A 66 9.49 -9.28 14.53
C PRO A 66 8.53 -8.92 13.37
N PHE A 67 7.26 -9.32 13.45
CA PHE A 67 6.26 -9.00 12.42
C PHE A 67 5.86 -7.51 12.37
N ASN A 68 6.25 -6.71 13.38
CA ASN A 68 6.04 -5.26 13.42
C ASN A 68 7.30 -4.45 13.07
N ALA A 69 8.43 -5.10 12.73
CA ALA A 69 9.71 -4.45 12.50
C ALA A 69 9.66 -3.27 11.50
N TYR A 70 8.76 -3.35 10.49
CA TYR A 70 8.60 -2.33 9.44
C TYR A 70 7.29 -1.54 9.54
N ALA A 71 6.57 -1.61 10.67
CA ALA A 71 5.26 -0.96 10.85
C ALA A 71 5.29 0.58 10.82
N ARG A 72 6.49 1.19 10.84
CA ARG A 72 6.69 2.65 10.70
C ARG A 72 7.32 3.05 9.36
N CYS A 73 7.59 2.09 8.48
CA CYS A 73 8.23 2.34 7.19
C CYS A 73 7.17 2.59 6.12
N THR A 74 6.82 3.86 5.89
CA THR A 74 5.74 4.24 4.98
C THR A 74 5.90 3.68 3.57
N SER A 75 7.12 3.61 3.03
CA SER A 75 7.36 3.03 1.70
C SER A 75 7.02 1.55 1.63
N VAL A 76 7.39 0.78 2.66
CA VAL A 76 7.04 -0.65 2.79
C VAL A 76 5.53 -0.81 2.90
N ILE A 77 4.87 -0.04 3.77
CA ILE A 77 3.41 -0.10 3.95
C ILE A 77 2.68 0.24 2.64
N LYS A 78 3.10 1.29 1.93
CA LYS A 78 2.53 1.67 0.62
C LYS A 78 2.75 0.59 -0.42
N SER A 79 3.89 -0.11 -0.38
CA SER A 79 4.18 -1.22 -1.30
C SER A 79 3.28 -2.41 -1.03
N VAL A 80 3.04 -2.77 0.25
CA VAL A 80 2.08 -3.82 0.63
C VAL A 80 0.64 -3.43 0.25
N MET A 81 0.27 -2.15 0.43
CA MET A 81 -1.02 -1.64 -0.06
C MET A 81 -1.14 -1.75 -1.58
N CYS A 82 -0.06 -1.48 -2.32
CA CYS A 82 -0.01 -1.69 -3.77
C CYS A 82 -0.26 -3.16 -4.12
N ALA A 83 0.40 -4.09 -3.43
CA ALA A 83 0.19 -5.53 -3.62
C ALA A 83 -1.26 -5.97 -3.40
N GLY A 84 -1.91 -5.45 -2.36
CA GLY A 84 -3.29 -5.82 -2.03
C GLY A 84 -4.36 -5.14 -2.89
N LEU A 85 -4.07 -3.96 -3.45
CA LEU A 85 -5.04 -3.17 -4.21
C LEU A 85 -4.86 -3.30 -5.72
N TYR A 86 -3.71 -3.74 -6.23
CA TYR A 86 -3.53 -3.99 -7.66
C TYR A 86 -4.59 -4.98 -8.19
N PRO A 87 -5.26 -4.74 -9.34
CA PRO A 87 -4.97 -3.75 -10.37
C PRO A 87 -5.70 -2.39 -10.23
N ASN A 88 -6.22 -2.04 -9.04
CA ASN A 88 -6.87 -0.76 -8.79
C ASN A 88 -5.84 0.38 -8.68
N VAL A 89 -5.32 0.80 -9.83
CA VAL A 89 -4.30 1.84 -9.97
C VAL A 89 -4.84 2.97 -10.83
N ALA A 90 -4.49 4.20 -10.49
CA ALA A 90 -4.65 5.36 -11.36
C ALA A 90 -3.31 6.06 -11.55
N ALA A 91 -3.07 6.59 -12.75
CA ALA A 91 -1.85 7.32 -13.06
C ALA A 91 -2.15 8.72 -13.59
N SER A 92 -1.28 9.67 -13.29
CA SER A 92 -1.32 10.98 -13.94
C SER A 92 -0.81 10.86 -15.38
N LEU A 93 -0.95 11.93 -16.17
CA LEU A 93 -0.50 11.95 -17.57
C LEU A 93 0.98 11.53 -17.75
N GLU A 94 1.83 11.77 -16.75
CA GLU A 94 3.25 11.38 -16.76
C GLU A 94 3.44 9.86 -16.63
N GLY A 95 2.58 9.21 -15.84
CA GLY A 95 2.61 7.77 -15.57
C GLY A 95 1.81 6.93 -16.55
N VAL A 96 1.23 7.54 -17.60
CA VAL A 96 0.47 6.82 -18.64
C VAL A 96 1.30 6.72 -19.92
N ASP A 97 1.30 5.55 -20.53
CA ASP A 97 1.90 5.33 -21.83
C ASP A 97 1.16 6.14 -22.92
N PRO A 98 1.85 6.96 -23.73
CA PRO A 98 1.20 7.78 -24.76
C PRO A 98 0.41 6.96 -25.80
N GLY A 99 0.81 5.71 -26.04
CA GLY A 99 0.11 4.80 -26.95
C GLY A 99 -1.19 4.24 -26.37
N ALA A 100 -1.33 4.18 -25.05
CA ALA A 100 -2.47 3.56 -24.38
C ALA A 100 -3.75 4.39 -24.42
N LEU A 101 -3.65 5.72 -24.52
CA LEU A 101 -4.81 6.63 -24.56
C LEU A 101 -5.23 7.02 -26.00
N GLY A 102 -4.94 6.18 -27.00
CA GLY A 102 -5.39 6.40 -28.38
C GLY A 102 -4.76 7.62 -29.05
N GLY A 103 -3.50 7.95 -28.73
CA GLY A 103 -2.73 8.98 -29.43
C GLY A 103 -3.05 10.43 -29.03
N ARG A 104 -3.79 10.67 -27.94
CA ARG A 104 -3.92 12.02 -27.36
C ARG A 104 -2.56 12.47 -26.83
N LYS A 105 -1.91 13.36 -27.59
CA LYS A 105 -0.64 13.96 -27.19
C LYS A 105 -0.83 14.73 -25.87
N PRO A 106 0.12 14.64 -24.92
CA PRO A 106 0.13 15.48 -23.72
C PRO A 106 0.04 16.99 -24.02
N SER A 107 0.41 17.40 -25.24
CA SER A 107 0.46 18.79 -25.69
C SER A 107 -0.89 19.43 -26.02
N ASP A 108 -1.98 18.66 -26.21
CA ASP A 108 -3.32 19.21 -26.51
C ASP A 108 -4.17 19.48 -25.26
N VAL A 109 -3.64 19.16 -24.07
CA VAL A 109 -4.36 19.32 -22.82
C VAL A 109 -3.87 20.60 -22.16
N LEU A 110 -4.62 21.70 -22.32
CA LEU A 110 -4.38 22.93 -21.56
C LEU A 110 -4.06 22.56 -20.11
N PHE A 111 -2.87 22.92 -19.64
CA PHE A 111 -2.50 22.87 -18.24
C PHE A 111 -3.46 23.79 -17.48
N SER A 112 -4.63 23.29 -17.10
CA SER A 112 -5.43 23.88 -16.03
C SER A 112 -4.54 23.78 -14.80
N LYS A 113 -3.81 24.86 -14.52
CA LYS A 113 -2.63 24.98 -13.63
C LYS A 113 -2.81 24.47 -12.19
N ASP A 114 -3.95 23.93 -11.80
CA ASP A 114 -4.29 23.76 -10.39
C ASP A 114 -4.38 22.31 -9.91
N ARG A 115 -4.62 21.29 -10.77
CA ARG A 115 -4.72 19.88 -10.33
C ARG A 115 -4.29 18.84 -11.39
N PRO A 116 -3.62 17.75 -10.98
CA PRO A 116 -3.31 16.64 -11.87
C PRO A 116 -4.59 15.89 -12.29
N ARG A 117 -4.65 15.50 -13.57
CA ARG A 117 -5.69 14.59 -14.11
C ARG A 117 -5.21 13.15 -13.94
N TRP A 118 -6.13 12.27 -13.56
CA TRP A 118 -5.85 10.86 -13.28
C TRP A 118 -6.58 9.95 -14.25
N TYR A 119 -5.98 8.81 -14.57
CA TYR A 119 -6.52 7.81 -15.49
C TYR A 119 -6.38 6.41 -14.89
N ASP A 120 -7.42 5.59 -15.02
CA ASP A 120 -7.44 4.19 -14.53
C ASP A 120 -7.05 3.17 -15.62
N GLY A 121 -6.36 3.63 -16.66
CA GLY A 121 -6.03 2.85 -17.86
C GLY A 121 -7.16 2.73 -18.88
N ARG A 122 -8.38 3.17 -18.55
CA ARG A 122 -9.53 3.17 -19.48
C ARG A 122 -10.11 4.55 -19.72
N ARG A 123 -10.28 5.33 -18.65
CA ARG A 123 -10.90 6.66 -18.69
C ARG A 123 -10.30 7.59 -17.65
N GLU A 124 -10.64 8.87 -17.79
CA GLU A 124 -10.32 9.87 -16.78
C GLU A 124 -11.13 9.60 -15.50
N VAL A 125 -10.45 9.71 -14.36
CA VAL A 125 -10.99 9.52 -13.01
C VAL A 125 -10.57 10.69 -12.13
N HIS A 126 -11.37 10.95 -11.08
CA HIS A 126 -11.17 12.10 -10.19
C HIS A 126 -11.00 11.61 -8.75
N ILE A 127 -10.21 12.32 -7.94
CA ILE A 127 -10.15 12.04 -6.50
C ILE A 127 -11.40 12.62 -5.84
N HIS A 128 -12.15 11.80 -5.10
CA HIS A 128 -13.38 12.21 -4.42
C HIS A 128 -13.11 13.32 -3.38
N PRO A 129 -14.00 14.32 -3.20
CA PRO A 129 -13.80 15.42 -2.24
C PRO A 129 -13.57 15.00 -0.78
N SER A 130 -14.07 13.83 -0.37
CA SER A 130 -13.84 13.30 0.98
C SER A 130 -12.45 12.68 1.17
N SER A 131 -11.69 12.47 0.10
CA SER A 131 -10.34 11.92 0.17
C SER A 131 -9.39 12.99 0.69
N VAL A 132 -8.46 12.61 1.57
CA VAL A 132 -7.37 13.49 2.02
C VAL A 132 -6.50 13.99 0.86
N ASN A 133 -6.49 13.24 -0.25
CA ASN A 133 -5.73 13.54 -1.45
C ASN A 133 -6.47 14.44 -2.45
N HIS A 134 -7.71 14.84 -2.19
CA HIS A 134 -8.51 15.65 -3.13
C HIS A 134 -7.86 16.99 -3.48
N SER A 135 -7.16 17.57 -2.50
CA SER A 135 -6.50 18.88 -2.61
C SER A 135 -5.03 18.79 -3.06
N LEU A 136 -4.56 17.61 -3.48
CA LEU A 136 -3.19 17.46 -3.98
C LEU A 136 -2.98 18.27 -5.26
N LYS A 137 -2.00 19.19 -5.21
CA LYS A 137 -1.56 19.98 -6.38
C LYS A 137 -0.34 19.36 -7.05
N ALA A 138 0.57 18.82 -6.26
CA ALA A 138 1.77 18.12 -6.69
C ALA A 138 1.85 16.78 -5.95
N VAL A 139 2.29 15.75 -6.67
CA VAL A 139 2.51 14.41 -6.12
C VAL A 139 3.94 14.01 -6.37
N GLN A 140 4.54 13.32 -5.40
CA GLN A 140 5.89 12.78 -5.51
C GLN A 140 6.02 11.80 -6.67
N TYR A 141 4.98 10.99 -6.88
CA TYR A 141 4.91 9.98 -7.93
C TYR A 141 3.60 10.09 -8.68
N PRO A 142 3.59 9.83 -9.99
CA PRO A 142 2.40 9.96 -10.83
C PRO A 142 1.45 8.77 -10.69
N PHE A 143 1.44 8.06 -9.56
CA PHE A 143 0.69 6.81 -9.36
C PHE A 143 -0.09 6.81 -8.04
N LEU A 144 -1.33 6.34 -8.10
CA LEU A 144 -2.21 6.09 -6.97
C LEU A 144 -2.69 4.65 -7.01
N VAL A 145 -2.81 4.03 -5.85
CA VAL A 145 -3.69 2.87 -5.66
C VAL A 145 -4.98 3.35 -5.00
N PHE A 146 -6.09 2.66 -5.27
CA PHE A 146 -7.38 3.01 -4.68
C PHE A 146 -8.18 1.78 -4.23
N LEU A 147 -9.01 1.97 -3.19
CA LEU A 147 -9.88 0.90 -2.68
C LEU A 147 -11.23 0.88 -3.41
N GLU A 148 -11.89 2.04 -3.50
CA GLU A 148 -13.23 2.15 -4.04
C GLU A 148 -13.31 3.16 -5.18
N LYS A 149 -13.99 2.75 -6.25
CA LYS A 149 -14.33 3.56 -7.42
C LYS A 149 -15.84 3.66 -7.56
N VAL A 150 -16.34 4.88 -7.62
CA VAL A 150 -17.78 5.15 -7.75
C VAL A 150 -18.08 6.05 -8.93
N GLU A 151 -19.20 5.80 -9.59
CA GLU A 151 -19.67 6.58 -10.73
C GLU A 151 -20.96 7.28 -10.33
N THR A 152 -20.93 8.61 -10.30
CA THR A 152 -22.11 9.46 -10.03
C THR A 152 -22.28 10.44 -11.18
N THR A 153 -21.92 11.71 -10.99
CA THR A 153 -21.81 12.69 -12.08
C THR A 153 -20.51 12.54 -12.87
N LYS A 154 -19.47 12.01 -12.21
CA LYS A 154 -18.17 11.64 -12.77
C LYS A 154 -17.70 10.36 -12.08
N VAL A 155 -16.62 9.77 -12.58
CA VAL A 155 -15.95 8.65 -11.91
C VAL A 155 -14.99 9.19 -10.84
N PHE A 156 -15.21 8.77 -9.60
CA PHE A 156 -14.45 9.19 -8.43
C PHE A 156 -13.76 8.02 -7.73
N LEU A 157 -12.55 8.26 -7.23
CA LEU A 157 -11.78 7.37 -6.36
C LEU A 157 -11.87 7.90 -4.92
N ARG A 158 -12.34 7.09 -3.97
CA ARG A 158 -12.52 7.54 -2.57
C ARG A 158 -11.22 7.47 -1.78
N ASP A 159 -10.83 6.27 -1.39
CA ASP A 159 -9.60 6.05 -0.64
C ASP A 159 -8.45 5.86 -1.61
N THR A 160 -7.49 6.78 -1.57
CA THR A 160 -6.35 6.78 -2.48
C THR A 160 -5.06 6.89 -1.70
N SER A 161 -4.00 6.25 -2.19
CA SER A 161 -2.65 6.38 -1.64
C SER A 161 -1.64 6.50 -2.77
N VAL A 162 -0.75 7.49 -2.68
CA VAL A 162 0.36 7.66 -3.64
C VAL A 162 1.38 6.56 -3.42
N VAL A 163 1.68 5.80 -4.48
CA VAL A 163 2.64 4.69 -4.47
C VAL A 163 3.82 4.97 -5.39
N SER A 164 4.95 4.33 -5.08
CA SER A 164 6.18 4.55 -5.80
C SER A 164 6.29 3.71 -7.08
N PRO A 165 7.15 4.10 -8.04
CA PRO A 165 7.53 3.27 -9.15
C PRO A 165 7.98 1.88 -8.72
N TYR A 166 8.79 1.74 -7.65
CA TYR A 166 9.24 0.41 -7.21
C TYR A 166 8.10 -0.46 -6.69
N SER A 167 7.09 0.14 -6.04
CA SER A 167 5.89 -0.57 -5.60
C SER A 167 5.18 -1.23 -6.79
N LEU A 168 5.05 -0.50 -7.91
CA LEU A 168 4.44 -1.01 -9.15
C LEU A 168 5.38 -1.96 -9.90
N LEU A 169 6.68 -1.70 -9.93
CA LEU A 169 7.67 -2.60 -10.52
C LEU A 169 7.76 -3.93 -9.76
N LEU A 170 7.38 -3.99 -8.49
CA LEU A 170 7.34 -5.24 -7.73
C LEU A 170 5.99 -5.95 -7.80
N PHE A 171 4.88 -5.21 -7.64
CA PHE A 171 3.55 -5.80 -7.45
C PHE A 171 2.55 -5.55 -8.58
N GLY A 172 2.95 -4.82 -9.62
CA GLY A 172 2.11 -4.60 -10.79
C GLY A 172 2.03 -5.83 -11.70
N GLY A 173 1.31 -5.69 -12.80
CA GLY A 173 1.08 -6.76 -13.77
C GLY A 173 2.25 -7.00 -14.72
N SER A 174 1.95 -7.44 -15.94
CA SER A 174 2.95 -7.82 -16.94
C SER A 174 3.85 -6.65 -17.31
N MET A 175 5.17 -6.87 -17.30
CA MET A 175 6.18 -5.85 -17.61
C MET A 175 6.75 -6.03 -19.02
N VAL A 176 6.70 -4.97 -19.81
CA VAL A 176 7.41 -4.84 -21.10
C VAL A 176 8.54 -3.82 -20.94
N ILE A 177 9.78 -4.27 -21.10
CA ILE A 177 10.98 -3.44 -20.91
C ILE A 177 11.45 -2.89 -22.26
N GLN A 178 11.35 -1.58 -22.43
CA GLN A 178 11.86 -0.86 -23.60
C GLN A 178 13.31 -0.41 -23.31
N HIS A 179 14.26 -1.30 -23.58
CA HIS A 179 15.67 -1.13 -23.19
C HIS A 179 16.31 0.14 -23.76
N GLN A 180 15.96 0.52 -24.99
CA GLN A 180 16.56 1.67 -25.69
C GLN A 180 16.11 3.01 -25.10
N THR A 181 14.89 3.07 -24.55
CA THR A 181 14.28 4.30 -24.04
C THR A 181 14.32 4.40 -22.52
N GLY A 182 14.76 3.34 -21.81
CA GLY A 182 14.77 3.31 -20.35
C GLY A 182 13.36 3.34 -19.76
N VAL A 183 12.39 2.74 -20.45
CA VAL A 183 10.98 2.74 -20.06
C VAL A 183 10.50 1.32 -19.78
N VAL A 184 9.71 1.15 -18.72
CA VAL A 184 8.95 -0.07 -18.45
C VAL A 184 7.47 0.25 -18.58
N VAL A 185 6.77 -0.55 -19.37
CA VAL A 185 5.31 -0.48 -19.49
C VAL A 185 4.68 -1.65 -18.75
N ILE A 186 3.81 -1.36 -17.79
CA ILE A 186 3.05 -2.35 -17.02
C ILE A 186 1.62 -2.44 -17.55
N ASP A 187 1.16 -3.67 -17.83
CA ASP A 187 -0.17 -3.99 -18.37
C ASP A 187 -0.57 -3.17 -19.61
N GLY A 188 0.43 -2.73 -20.38
CA GLY A 188 0.23 -2.00 -21.63
C GLY A 188 -0.17 -0.53 -21.48
N TRP A 189 -0.22 0.02 -20.26
CA TRP A 189 -0.66 1.42 -20.07
C TRP A 189 0.06 2.21 -18.99
N LEU A 190 0.58 1.57 -17.95
CA LEU A 190 1.36 2.25 -16.91
C LEU A 190 2.79 2.42 -17.40
N ARG A 191 3.26 3.66 -17.50
CA ARG A 191 4.61 3.99 -17.98
C ARG A 191 5.51 4.41 -16.84
N LEU A 192 6.61 3.70 -16.66
CA LEU A 192 7.61 3.95 -15.61
C LEU A 192 8.97 4.19 -16.25
N SER A 193 9.74 5.14 -15.71
CA SER A 193 11.14 5.33 -16.08
C SER A 193 12.01 4.42 -15.22
N ALA A 194 12.77 3.53 -15.84
CA ALA A 194 13.72 2.67 -15.16
C ALA A 194 14.81 2.22 -16.13
N ALA A 195 16.07 2.27 -15.69
CA ALA A 195 17.17 1.69 -16.44
C ALA A 195 16.91 0.20 -16.69
N ALA A 196 17.37 -0.32 -17.83
CA ALA A 196 17.16 -1.72 -18.21
C ALA A 196 17.62 -2.69 -17.11
N GLN A 197 18.76 -2.41 -16.47
CA GLN A 197 19.27 -3.20 -15.36
C GLN A 197 18.31 -3.23 -14.16
N THR A 198 17.75 -2.09 -13.77
CA THR A 198 16.74 -1.98 -12.71
C THR A 198 15.48 -2.78 -13.06
N ALA A 199 14.99 -2.65 -14.30
CA ALA A 199 13.81 -3.38 -14.75
C ALA A 199 14.01 -4.90 -14.76
N VAL A 200 15.17 -5.37 -15.19
CA VAL A 200 15.54 -6.79 -15.15
C VAL A 200 15.68 -7.29 -13.71
N LEU A 201 16.28 -6.48 -12.82
CA LEU A 201 16.36 -6.79 -11.39
C LEU A 201 14.96 -7.00 -10.79
N PHE A 202 14.02 -6.08 -11.03
CA PHE A 202 12.64 -6.25 -10.54
C PHE A 202 11.95 -7.48 -11.11
N LYS A 203 12.18 -7.80 -12.39
CA LYS A 203 11.65 -9.04 -13.00
C LYS A 203 12.15 -10.28 -12.25
N GLN A 204 13.43 -10.31 -11.91
CA GLN A 204 14.01 -11.43 -11.17
C GLN A 204 13.56 -11.47 -9.71
N LEU A 205 13.45 -10.31 -9.04
CA LEU A 205 12.92 -10.21 -7.68
C LEU A 205 11.48 -10.73 -7.59
N ARG A 206 10.62 -10.43 -8.58
CA ARG A 206 9.26 -10.99 -8.64
C ARG A 206 9.26 -12.50 -8.70
N MET A 207 10.05 -13.08 -9.59
CA MET A 207 10.15 -14.54 -9.73
C MET A 207 10.61 -15.21 -8.43
N THR A 208 11.60 -14.64 -7.78
CA THR A 208 12.13 -15.17 -6.52
C THR A 208 11.14 -14.98 -5.37
N LEU A 209 10.48 -13.82 -5.29
CA LEU A 209 9.43 -13.56 -4.29
C LEU A 209 8.26 -14.53 -4.45
N ASP A 210 7.82 -14.79 -5.68
CA ASP A 210 6.77 -15.77 -5.97
C ASP A 210 7.16 -17.17 -5.52
N ALA A 211 8.43 -17.56 -5.68
CA ALA A 211 8.92 -18.85 -5.20
C ALA A 211 8.89 -18.92 -3.66
N VAL A 212 9.29 -17.85 -2.97
CA VAL A 212 9.21 -17.74 -1.50
C VAL A 212 7.76 -17.82 -1.02
N LEU A 213 6.84 -17.08 -1.65
CA LEU A 213 5.43 -17.07 -1.28
C LEU A 213 4.74 -18.42 -1.54
N LYS A 214 5.12 -19.13 -2.61
CA LYS A 214 4.63 -20.49 -2.89
C LYS A 214 5.05 -21.48 -1.82
N GLU A 215 6.32 -21.44 -1.41
CA GLU A 215 6.80 -22.31 -0.34
C GLU A 215 6.12 -21.96 1.00
N LEU A 216 5.95 -20.66 1.29
CA LEU A 216 5.24 -20.18 2.47
C LEU A 216 3.78 -20.66 2.51
N THR A 217 3.10 -20.65 1.37
CA THR A 217 1.73 -21.15 1.26
C THR A 217 1.66 -22.66 1.47
N ARG A 218 2.72 -23.40 1.12
CA ARG A 218 2.80 -24.86 1.26
C ARG A 218 3.14 -25.30 2.69
N LYS A 219 4.00 -24.54 3.38
CA LYS A 219 4.49 -24.81 4.74
C LYS A 219 4.58 -23.51 5.56
N PRO A 220 3.43 -22.99 6.01
CA PRO A 220 3.40 -21.72 6.74
C PRO A 220 4.14 -21.78 8.09
N GLU A 221 4.19 -22.94 8.75
CA GLU A 221 4.87 -23.12 10.05
C GLU A 221 6.40 -22.99 10.00
N MET A 222 7.00 -23.03 8.80
CA MET A 222 8.43 -22.79 8.58
C MET A 222 8.76 -21.30 8.42
N ALA A 223 7.80 -20.40 8.67
CA ALA A 223 7.89 -18.97 8.47
C ALA A 223 8.76 -18.25 9.53
N THR A 224 10.03 -18.61 9.66
CA THR A 224 11.06 -17.64 10.10
C THR A 224 11.36 -16.66 8.96
N PHE A 225 10.32 -16.02 8.44
CA PHE A 225 10.33 -15.18 7.22
C PHE A 225 11.12 -13.88 7.39
N VAL A 226 11.23 -13.39 8.62
CA VAL A 226 12.02 -12.19 8.97
C VAL A 226 13.48 -12.35 8.54
N ASP A 227 13.95 -13.60 8.36
CA ASP A 227 15.32 -13.88 7.95
C ASP A 227 15.52 -14.23 6.46
N ASN A 228 14.46 -14.23 5.64
CA ASN A 228 14.61 -14.48 4.22
C ASN A 228 15.40 -13.33 3.54
N GLU A 229 16.53 -13.68 2.92
CA GLU A 229 17.42 -12.72 2.29
C GLU A 229 16.75 -11.91 1.17
N VAL A 230 15.93 -12.57 0.34
CA VAL A 230 15.23 -11.93 -0.78
C VAL A 230 14.26 -10.88 -0.28
N VAL A 231 13.50 -11.20 0.77
CA VAL A 231 12.55 -10.28 1.40
C VAL A 231 13.30 -9.10 2.00
N ARG A 232 14.40 -9.35 2.71
CA ARG A 232 15.24 -8.30 3.29
C ARG A 232 15.81 -7.37 2.22
N SER A 233 16.27 -7.92 1.09
CA SER A 233 16.76 -7.14 -0.06
C SER A 233 15.65 -6.30 -0.69
N ILE A 234 14.44 -6.85 -0.85
CA ILE A 234 13.27 -6.11 -1.33
C ILE A 234 12.94 -4.96 -0.39
N ILE A 235 12.88 -5.22 0.92
CA ILE A 235 12.59 -4.18 1.92
C ILE A 235 13.66 -3.09 1.87
N HIS A 236 14.95 -3.47 1.82
CA HIS A 236 16.05 -2.52 1.67
C HIS A 236 15.88 -1.64 0.42
N LEU A 237 15.54 -2.23 -0.72
CA LEU A 237 15.30 -1.50 -1.97
C LEU A 237 14.15 -0.49 -1.84
N LEU A 238 13.05 -0.87 -1.19
CA LEU A 238 11.90 0.01 -0.94
C LEU A 238 12.21 1.13 0.07
N LEU A 239 13.13 0.90 1.00
CA LEU A 239 13.59 1.91 1.96
C LEU A 239 14.55 2.91 1.31
N GLU A 240 15.44 2.46 0.42
CA GLU A 240 16.38 3.33 -0.30
C GLU A 240 15.67 4.30 -1.26
N GLU A 241 14.59 3.88 -1.92
CA GLU A 241 13.81 4.76 -2.81
C GLU A 241 13.23 5.97 -2.06
N ASP A 242 12.86 5.81 -0.79
CA ASP A 242 12.35 6.91 0.03
C ASP A 242 13.45 7.84 0.55
N LYS A 243 14.71 7.35 0.62
CA LYS A 243 15.89 8.12 1.05
C LYS A 243 16.56 8.90 -0.07
N ALA A 244 16.39 8.52 -1.34
CA ALA A 244 17.02 9.14 -2.52
C ALA A 244 16.49 10.56 -2.84
N ARG A 245 16.27 11.35 -1.79
CA ARG A 245 15.84 12.74 -1.74
C ARG A 245 17.05 13.67 -1.83
#